data_AF-A0A2P4YK24-F1
#
_entry.id   AF-A0A2P4YK24-F1
#
_cell.length_a   1.000
_cell.length_b   1.000
_cell.length_c   1.000
_cell.angle_alpha   90.00
_cell.angle_beta   90.00
_cell.angle_gamma   90.00
#
_symmetry.space_group_name_H-M   'P 1'
#
loop_
_entity.id
_entity.type
_entity.pdbx_description
1 polymer ?
#
loop_
_entity_poly.entity_id
_entity_poly.type
_entity_poly.pdbx_seq_one_letter_code
_entity_poly.pdbx_strand_id
1 'polypeptide(L)'
;MMVPVVVDAAAKEWSLLEFQGDLLPGDGSETSGLGGLDVGTLRYGNGDITLRIGNHVLTGKVTKLPKPFAILEKDGDDSQTKYDVVGIARTRVLFTSRPKPNMV
;
A
#
# COMPACT_ATOMS: atom_id res chain seq x y z
N MET A 1 -8.11 -4.16 -1.01
CA MET A 1 -7.51 -2.92 -1.54
C MET A 1 -6.05 -3.16 -1.97
N MET A 2 -5.55 -2.47 -3.01
CA MET A 2 -4.12 -2.46 -3.38
C MET A 2 -3.54 -1.05 -3.27
N VAL A 3 -2.37 -0.90 -2.65
CA VAL A 3 -1.69 0.39 -2.48
C VAL A 3 -0.27 0.27 -3.03
N PRO A 4 0.10 1.05 -4.07
CA PRO A 4 1.47 1.06 -4.58
C PRO A 4 2.40 1.75 -3.58
N VAL A 5 3.58 1.18 -3.38
CA VAL A 5 4.63 1.73 -2.50
C VAL A 5 5.97 1.72 -3.22
N VAL A 6 6.71 2.80 -3.06
CA VAL A 6 8.09 2.91 -3.56
C VAL A 6 9.00 2.11 -2.62
N VAL A 7 9.76 1.17 -3.18
CA VAL A 7 10.76 0.40 -2.44
C VAL A 7 12.12 1.07 -2.57
N ASP A 8 12.48 1.46 -3.79
CA ASP A 8 13.67 2.24 -4.11
C ASP A 8 13.29 3.32 -5.11
N ALA A 9 13.33 4.57 -4.65
CA ALA A 9 13.00 5.73 -5.48
C ALA A 9 14.00 5.95 -6.62
N ALA A 10 15.29 5.68 -6.38
CA ALA A 10 16.34 5.88 -7.38
C ALA A 10 16.24 4.83 -8.50
N ALA A 11 15.94 3.58 -8.15
CA ALA A 11 15.74 2.50 -9.11
C ALA A 11 14.35 2.49 -9.76
N LYS A 12 13.43 3.39 -9.35
CA LYS A 12 11.99 3.34 -9.68
C LYS A 12 11.41 1.95 -9.43
N GLU A 13 11.84 1.31 -8.35
CA GLU A 13 11.35 0.00 -7.94
C GLU A 13 10.12 0.18 -7.05
N TRP A 14 9.03 -0.46 -7.46
CA TRP A 14 7.76 -0.42 -6.75
C TRP A 14 7.37 -1.81 -6.26
N SER A 15 6.53 -1.82 -5.24
CA SER A 15 5.80 -2.99 -4.76
C SER A 15 4.35 -2.60 -4.50
N LEU A 16 3.50 -3.59 -4.25
CA LEU A 16 2.11 -3.39 -3.86
C LEU A 16 1.90 -3.87 -2.43
N LEU A 17 1.17 -3.11 -1.62
CA LEU A 17 0.54 -3.61 -0.40
C LEU A 17 -0.86 -4.09 -0.78
N GLU A 18 -1.15 -5.37 -0.57
CA GLU A 18 -2.43 -5.97 -0.91
C GLU A 18 -3.16 -6.42 0.36
N PHE A 19 -4.32 -5.81 0.57
CA PHE A 19 -5.17 -6.00 1.74
C PHE A 19 -6.42 -6.79 1.38
N GLN A 20 -6.75 -7.78 2.21
CA GLN A 20 -8.07 -8.41 2.17
C GLN A 20 -9.09 -7.55 2.93
N GLY A 21 -9.78 -6.69 2.20
CA GLY A 21 -10.72 -5.70 2.73
C GLY A 21 -10.34 -4.27 2.36
N ASP A 22 -10.98 -3.32 3.01
CA ASP A 22 -10.81 -1.88 2.78
C ASP A 22 -10.19 -1.21 4.00
N LEU A 23 -9.39 -0.18 3.75
CA LEU A 23 -8.85 0.68 4.80
C LEU A 23 -9.76 1.91 4.92
N LEU A 24 -10.35 2.08 6.08
CA LEU A 24 -11.31 3.14 6.34
C LEU A 24 -10.67 4.21 7.23
N PRO A 25 -10.94 5.51 6.98
CA PRO A 25 -10.60 6.56 7.93
C PRO A 25 -11.28 6.29 9.28
N GLY A 26 -10.64 6.69 10.38
CA GLY A 26 -11.26 6.59 11.70
C GLY A 26 -12.47 7.51 11.86
N ASP A 27 -13.36 7.15 12.79
CA ASP A 27 -14.53 7.94 13.15
C ASP A 27 -14.08 9.37 13.54
N GLY A 28 -14.60 10.38 12.85
CA GLY A 28 -14.23 11.80 13.04
C GLY A 28 -13.25 12.38 12.01
N SER A 29 -12.82 11.62 10.99
CA SER A 29 -12.11 12.21 9.85
C SER A 29 -13.05 13.08 9.00
N GLU A 30 -12.77 14.39 8.95
CA GLU A 30 -13.39 15.37 8.03
C GLU A 30 -13.01 15.10 6.55
N THR A 31 -11.96 14.30 6.32
CA THR A 31 -11.48 13.98 4.97
C THR A 31 -12.25 12.81 4.36
N SER A 32 -12.71 12.97 3.12
CA SER A 32 -13.44 11.93 2.37
C SER A 32 -12.53 10.80 1.84
N GLY A 33 -11.22 10.85 2.11
CA GLY A 33 -10.23 9.92 1.58
C GLY A 33 -9.00 9.80 2.48
N LEU A 34 -8.08 8.91 2.11
CA LEU A 34 -6.89 8.59 2.93
C LEU A 34 -5.68 9.51 2.65
N GLY A 35 -5.83 10.49 1.76
CA GLY A 35 -4.73 11.37 1.33
C GLY A 35 -4.20 12.21 2.49
N GLY A 36 -2.88 12.19 2.70
CA GLY A 36 -2.21 12.95 3.76
C GLY A 36 -2.41 12.42 5.18
N LEU A 37 -3.17 11.32 5.37
CA LEU A 37 -3.37 10.71 6.67
C LEU A 37 -2.18 9.83 7.06
N ASP A 38 -1.73 9.92 8.31
CA ASP A 38 -0.87 8.89 8.89
C ASP A 38 -1.71 7.64 9.19
N VAL A 39 -1.64 6.68 8.27
CA VAL A 39 -2.38 5.42 8.35
C VAL A 39 -1.72 4.44 9.32
N GLY A 40 -0.40 4.55 9.56
CA GLY A 40 0.32 3.63 10.43
C GLY A 40 1.76 3.32 9.99
N THR A 41 2.31 2.24 10.53
CA THR A 41 3.74 1.91 10.38
C THR A 41 3.94 0.55 9.71
N LEU A 42 4.60 0.54 8.56
CA LEU A 42 5.12 -0.65 7.90
C LEU A 42 6.54 -0.94 8.41
N ARG A 43 6.80 -2.17 8.86
CA ARG A 43 8.12 -2.63 9.29
C ARG A 43 8.56 -3.82 8.45
N TYR A 44 9.81 -3.78 8.02
CA TYR A 44 10.51 -4.86 7.32
C TYR A 44 11.73 -5.24 8.14
N GLY A 45 11.76 -6.45 8.70
CA GLY A 45 12.89 -6.90 9.53
C GLY A 45 12.94 -8.42 9.64
N ASN A 46 14.14 -8.99 9.55
CA ASN A 46 14.38 -10.45 9.67
C ASN A 46 13.52 -11.33 8.73
N GLY A 47 13.11 -10.80 7.57
CA GLY A 47 12.25 -11.50 6.61
C GLY A 47 10.75 -11.39 6.88
N ASP A 48 10.35 -10.85 8.04
CA ASP A 48 8.96 -10.61 8.39
C ASP A 48 8.54 -9.19 8.02
N ILE A 49 7.33 -9.07 7.45
CA ILE A 49 6.69 -7.78 7.21
C ILE A 49 5.51 -7.65 8.15
N THR A 50 5.47 -6.55 8.89
CA THR A 50 4.33 -6.22 9.74
C THR A 50 3.84 -4.82 9.44
N LEU A 51 2.53 -4.65 9.45
CA LEU A 51 1.88 -3.37 9.29
C LEU A 51 0.96 -3.14 10.49
N ARG A 52 1.22 -2.05 11.21
CA ARG A 52 0.39 -1.62 12.34
C ARG A 52 -0.47 -0.45 11.91
N ILE A 53 -1.80 -0.59 12.02
CA ILE A 53 -2.81 0.43 11.71
C ILE A 53 -3.72 0.55 12.94
N GLY A 54 -3.67 1.69 13.64
CA GLY A 54 -4.34 1.85 14.93
C GLY A 54 -3.97 0.71 15.91
N ASN A 55 -5.00 -0.02 16.39
CA ASN A 55 -4.87 -1.17 17.30
C ASN A 55 -4.69 -2.52 16.57
N HIS A 56 -4.62 -2.52 15.24
CA HIS A 56 -4.49 -3.73 14.45
C HIS A 56 -3.05 -3.96 14.03
N VAL A 57 -2.63 -5.23 14.06
CA VAL A 57 -1.37 -5.68 13.47
C VAL A 57 -1.67 -6.73 12.40
N LEU A 58 -1.13 -6.49 11.20
CA LEU A 58 -1.20 -7.38 10.07
C LEU A 58 0.20 -7.93 9.79
N THR A 59 0.30 -9.24 9.58
CA THR A 59 1.53 -9.87 9.11
C THR A 59 1.42 -10.06 7.60
N GLY A 60 2.42 -9.56 6.89
CA GLY A 60 2.51 -9.57 5.44
C GLY A 60 3.53 -10.58 4.95
N LYS A 61 3.31 -11.14 3.76
CA LYS A 61 4.28 -11.98 3.06
C LYS A 61 4.62 -11.38 1.70
N VAL A 62 5.91 -11.23 1.42
CA VAL A 62 6.37 -10.86 0.07
C VAL A 62 6.13 -12.02 -0.89
N THR A 63 5.52 -11.71 -2.02
CA THR A 63 5.35 -12.65 -3.13
C THR A 63 5.68 -11.95 -4.44
N LYS A 64 6.26 -12.69 -5.40
CA LYS A 64 6.42 -12.19 -6.76
C LYS A 64 5.05 -12.09 -7.43
N LEU A 65 4.82 -11.01 -8.16
CA LEU A 65 3.65 -10.91 -9.01
C LEU A 65 3.83 -11.85 -10.22
N PRO A 66 2.82 -12.66 -10.58
CA PRO A 66 2.89 -13.50 -11.78
C PRO A 66 3.09 -12.67 -13.06
N LYS A 67 2.54 -11.45 -13.08
CA LYS A 67 2.76 -10.43 -14.11
C LYS A 67 3.06 -9.10 -13.43
N PRO A 68 4.16 -8.41 -13.78
CA PRO A 68 4.46 -7.09 -13.25
C PRO A 68 3.35 -6.07 -13.59
N PHE A 69 3.13 -5.12 -12.69
CA PHE A 69 2.15 -4.04 -12.89
C PHE A 69 2.89 -2.74 -13.20
N ALA A 70 2.40 -1.97 -14.17
CA ALA A 70 2.84 -0.60 -14.37
C ALA A 70 2.10 0.32 -13.39
N ILE A 71 2.83 1.19 -12.69
CA ILE A 71 2.25 2.24 -11.87
C ILE A 71 2.09 3.47 -12.75
N LEU A 72 0.85 3.95 -12.87
CA LEU A 72 0.47 5.07 -13.71
C LEU A 72 0.05 6.25 -12.83
N GLU A 73 0.55 7.43 -13.16
CA GLU A 73 0.10 8.69 -12.59
C GLU A 73 -0.72 9.44 -13.64
N LYS A 74 -1.94 9.85 -13.30
CA LYS A 74 -2.79 10.64 -14.21
C LYS A 74 -2.22 12.06 -14.27
N ASP A 75 -2.02 12.57 -15.47
CA ASP A 75 -1.69 13.96 -15.70
C ASP A 75 -2.90 14.84 -15.38
N GLY A 76 -2.69 15.97 -14.71
CA GLY A 76 -3.74 16.76 -14.05
C GLY A 76 -4.65 17.57 -14.97
N ASP A 77 -4.50 17.44 -16.29
CA ASP A 77 -5.30 18.17 -17.27
C ASP A 77 -6.57 17.38 -17.64
N ASP A 78 -7.74 17.92 -17.29
CA ASP A 78 -9.04 17.29 -17.60
C ASP A 78 -9.43 17.40 -19.08
N SER A 79 -8.69 18.15 -19.90
CA SER A 79 -8.95 18.29 -21.34
C SER A 79 -8.33 17.17 -22.20
N GLN A 80 -7.29 16.51 -21.70
CA GLN A 80 -6.55 15.45 -22.39
C GLN A 80 -6.22 14.33 -21.41
N THR A 81 -6.69 13.11 -21.67
CA THR A 81 -6.33 11.97 -20.82
C THR A 81 -4.90 11.52 -21.12
N LYS A 82 -3.96 11.91 -20.26
CA LYS A 82 -2.56 11.47 -20.29
C LYS A 82 -2.19 10.75 -18.98
N TYR A 83 -1.34 9.74 -19.12
CA TYR A 83 -0.79 8.98 -17.99
C TYR A 83 0.71 8.83 -18.16
N ASP A 84 1.45 9.06 -17.08
CA ASP A 84 2.88 8.83 -17.03
C ASP A 84 3.20 7.53 -16.28
N VAL A 85 4.12 6.74 -16.81
CA VAL A 85 4.59 5.51 -16.16
C VAL A 85 5.66 5.89 -15.14
N VAL A 86 5.32 5.83 -13.85
CA VAL A 86 6.22 6.24 -12.76
C VAL A 86 7.07 5.09 -12.22
N GLY A 87 6.69 3.85 -12.52
CA GLY A 87 7.52 2.68 -12.23
C GLY A 87 6.81 1.35 -12.47
N ILE A 88 7.51 0.26 -12.15
CA ILE A 88 7.02 -1.11 -12.34
C ILE A 88 7.04 -1.85 -11.00
N ALA A 89 5.88 -2.35 -10.59
CA ALA A 89 5.77 -3.24 -9.44
C ALA A 89 5.97 -4.70 -9.87
N ARG A 90 6.96 -5.38 -9.28
CA ARG A 90 7.28 -6.78 -9.55
C ARG A 90 6.92 -7.72 -8.40
N THR A 91 6.73 -7.15 -7.22
CA THR A 91 6.37 -7.86 -6.00
C THR A 91 5.13 -7.27 -5.38
N ARG A 92 4.52 -8.03 -4.48
CA ARG A 92 3.49 -7.56 -3.56
C ARG A 92 3.73 -8.10 -2.16
N VAL A 93 3.30 -7.35 -1.16
CA VAL A 93 3.12 -7.81 0.21
C VAL A 93 1.65 -8.15 0.41
N LEU A 94 1.37 -9.42 0.64
CA LEU A 94 0.03 -9.91 0.91
C LEU A 94 -0.26 -9.90 2.41
N PHE A 95 -1.28 -9.14 2.82
CA PHE A 95 -1.85 -9.17 4.17
C PHE A 95 -3.17 -9.96 4.14
N THR A 96 -3.10 -11.28 4.36
CA THR A 96 -4.24 -12.20 4.25
C THR A 96 -4.85 -12.59 5.60
N SER A 97 -4.20 -12.26 6.71
CA SER A 97 -4.72 -12.52 8.04
C SER A 97 -5.79 -11.51 8.42
N ARG A 98 -6.88 -11.97 9.05
CA ARG A 98 -7.81 -11.06 9.74
C ARG A 98 -7.04 -10.20 10.76
N PRO A 99 -7.35 -8.91 10.89
CA PRO A 99 -6.74 -8.05 11.89
C PRO A 99 -6.85 -8.70 13.28
N LYS A 100 -5.72 -8.92 13.95
CA LYS A 100 -5.71 -9.40 15.33
C LYS A 100 -5.71 -8.18 16.27
N PRO A 101 -6.49 -8.22 17.38
CA PRO A 101 -6.37 -7.20 18.43
C PRO A 101 -4.95 -7.22 19.00
N ASN A 102 -4.33 -6.05 19.17
CA ASN A 102 -3.20 -5.94 20.07
C ASN A 102 -3.69 -6.16 21.50
N MET A 103 -3.34 -7.31 22.08
CA MET A 103 -3.46 -7.52 23.53
C MET A 103 -2.29 -6.76 24.18
N VAL A 104 -2.59 -5.56 24.67
CA VAL A 104 -1.76 -4.90 25.70
C VAL A 104 -2.23 -5.40 27.05
#